data_AF-A0A1K1N497-F1
#
_entry.id   AF-A0A1K1N497-F1
#
_cell.length_a   1.000
_cell.length_b   1.000
_cell.length_c   1.000
_cell.angle_alpha   90.00
_cell.angle_beta   90.00
_cell.angle_gamma   90.00
#
_symmetry.space_group_name_H-M   'P 1'
#
loop_
_entity.id
_entity.type
_entity.pdbx_description
1 polymer ?
#
loop_
_entity_poly.entity_id
_entity_poly.type
_entity_poly.pdbx_seq_one_letter_code
_entity_poly.pdbx_strand_id
1 'polypeptide(L)'
;MKRILLLGGVTEALAIARTLGPQHIYSLAGIGRVPTDLTCQVRVGGYGGAEGLAQFIREQGIDLLLDATHPYAAQISHNAAHAARACAIPCWALRRPAWQPQAGDDWREVADWAELIQALKPFRRPLFTLGREPLQHLHEIPPEQFWTLRALDIYPGNERCEVIGARGPFHIEGERELFERRRIDVLVSKNSGSTATEPKLEVARERGVPVLILQRPVLAEVDREFGTVDEVLQGLRHLV
;
A
#
# COMPACT_ATOMS: atom_id res chain seq x y z
N MET A 1 26.06 -2.66 -18.37
CA MET A 1 24.67 -2.17 -18.32
C MET A 1 24.17 -2.35 -16.91
N LYS A 2 23.57 -1.33 -16.29
CA LYS A 2 23.11 -1.43 -14.89
C LYS A 2 21.86 -2.30 -14.77
N ARG A 3 21.90 -3.34 -13.94
CA ARG A 3 20.76 -4.22 -13.63
C ARG A 3 19.95 -3.62 -12.48
N ILE A 4 18.63 -3.61 -12.62
CA ILE A 4 17.71 -2.97 -11.66
C ILE A 4 16.88 -4.04 -10.97
N LEU A 5 16.79 -3.95 -9.65
CA LEU A 5 15.77 -4.63 -8.85
C LEU A 5 14.70 -3.63 -8.44
N LEU A 6 13.52 -3.76 -9.00
CA LEU A 6 12.35 -2.97 -8.65
C LEU A 6 11.49 -3.74 -7.63
N LEU A 7 11.43 -3.27 -6.39
CA LEU A 7 10.49 -3.77 -5.40
C LEU A 7 9.15 -3.03 -5.57
N GLY A 8 8.04 -3.76 -5.62
CA GLY A 8 6.74 -3.11 -5.81
C GLY A 8 5.54 -3.90 -5.33
N GLY A 9 4.46 -3.86 -6.11
CA GLY A 9 3.13 -4.31 -5.68
C GLY A 9 2.06 -3.21 -5.67
N VAL A 10 2.39 -2.03 -6.20
CA VAL A 10 1.46 -0.92 -6.46
C VAL A 10 1.43 -0.58 -7.95
N THR A 11 0.44 0.20 -8.37
CA THR A 11 0.21 0.56 -9.79
C THR A 11 1.42 1.23 -10.44
N GLU A 12 2.11 2.09 -9.71
CA GLU A 12 3.27 2.87 -10.17
C GLU A 12 4.47 1.97 -10.41
N ALA A 13 4.72 1.02 -9.50
CA ALA A 13 5.77 0.03 -9.69
C ALA A 13 5.47 -0.83 -10.93
N LEU A 14 4.21 -1.21 -11.16
CA LEU A 14 3.84 -1.93 -12.38
C LEU A 14 4.04 -1.07 -13.64
N ALA A 15 3.74 0.23 -13.58
CA ALA A 15 3.97 1.16 -14.68
C ALA A 15 5.47 1.27 -15.01
N ILE A 16 6.33 1.35 -14.00
CA ILE A 16 7.80 1.33 -14.18
C ILE A 16 8.25 -0.02 -14.74
N ALA A 17 7.75 -1.14 -14.19
CA ALA A 17 8.14 -2.48 -14.62
C ALA A 17 7.88 -2.72 -16.11
N ARG A 18 6.80 -2.15 -16.66
CA ARG A 18 6.46 -2.22 -18.09
C ARG A 18 7.46 -1.51 -19.00
N THR A 19 8.30 -0.61 -18.48
CA THR A 19 9.36 0.04 -19.26
C THR A 19 10.70 -0.68 -19.15
N LEU A 20 10.81 -1.71 -18.32
CA LEU A 20 12.07 -2.41 -18.06
C LEU A 20 12.28 -3.57 -19.03
N GLY A 21 13.50 -3.69 -19.57
CA GLY A 21 13.96 -4.82 -20.37
C GLY A 21 14.24 -6.12 -19.60
N PRO A 22 14.56 -7.21 -20.30
CA PRO A 22 14.63 -8.58 -19.76
C PRO A 22 15.74 -8.82 -18.72
N GLN A 23 16.75 -7.94 -18.66
CA GLN A 23 17.80 -8.00 -17.65
C GLN A 23 17.31 -7.58 -16.26
N HIS A 24 16.28 -6.73 -16.16
CA HIS A 24 15.81 -6.20 -14.88
C HIS A 24 14.85 -7.17 -14.18
N ILE A 25 14.66 -6.97 -12.88
CA ILE A 25 13.79 -7.80 -12.05
C ILE A 25 12.72 -6.92 -11.38
N TYR A 26 11.45 -7.26 -11.60
CA TYR A 26 10.32 -6.76 -10.83
C TYR A 26 9.95 -7.76 -9.73
N SER A 27 9.94 -7.31 -8.48
CA SER A 27 9.71 -8.16 -7.32
C SER A 27 8.41 -7.85 -6.58
N LEU A 28 7.65 -8.90 -6.31
CA LEU A 28 6.34 -8.86 -5.65
C LEU A 28 6.33 -9.74 -4.39
N ALA A 29 5.58 -9.32 -3.36
CA ALA A 29 5.34 -10.14 -2.18
C ALA A 29 4.40 -11.34 -2.44
N GLY A 30 3.63 -11.33 -3.54
CA GLY A 30 2.68 -12.40 -3.89
C GLY A 30 1.28 -12.25 -3.29
N ILE A 31 0.94 -11.08 -2.75
CA ILE A 31 -0.39 -10.80 -2.17
C ILE A 31 -1.44 -10.48 -3.26
N GLY A 32 -1.01 -9.95 -4.41
CA GLY A 32 -1.87 -9.53 -5.51
C GLY A 32 -1.75 -10.43 -6.75
N ARG A 33 -2.32 -9.96 -7.88
CA ARG A 33 -2.11 -10.63 -9.17
C ARG A 33 -0.66 -10.46 -9.61
N VAL A 34 -0.09 -11.53 -10.14
CA VAL A 34 1.23 -11.51 -10.75
C VAL A 34 1.06 -11.16 -12.24
N PRO A 35 1.68 -10.08 -12.74
CA PRO A 35 1.59 -9.72 -14.16
C PRO A 35 2.35 -10.72 -15.01
N THR A 36 1.78 -11.05 -16.17
CA THR A 36 2.35 -12.03 -17.14
C THR A 36 2.73 -11.36 -18.47
N ASP A 37 2.46 -10.06 -18.60
CA ASP A 37 2.66 -9.23 -19.79
C ASP A 37 3.98 -8.45 -19.78
N LEU A 38 4.88 -8.70 -18.83
CA LEU A 38 6.11 -7.93 -18.65
C LEU A 38 7.28 -8.48 -19.45
N THR A 39 8.12 -7.59 -19.97
CA THR A 39 9.39 -7.94 -20.61
C THR A 39 10.48 -8.23 -19.59
N CYS A 40 10.50 -7.51 -18.45
CA CYS A 40 11.42 -7.79 -17.34
C CYS A 40 11.07 -9.10 -16.62
N GLN A 41 12.04 -9.66 -15.90
CA GLN A 41 11.81 -10.84 -15.07
C GLN A 41 10.90 -10.51 -13.90
N VAL A 42 10.02 -11.44 -13.52
CA VAL A 42 9.11 -11.29 -12.36
C VAL A 42 9.52 -12.29 -11.28
N ARG A 43 9.78 -11.79 -10.07
CA ARG A 43 10.06 -12.61 -8.89
C ARG A 43 8.97 -12.44 -7.84
N VAL A 44 8.45 -13.56 -7.34
CA VAL A 44 7.42 -13.57 -6.29
C VAL A 44 7.96 -14.23 -5.03
N GLY A 45 7.70 -13.61 -3.88
CA GLY A 45 8.02 -14.16 -2.55
C GLY A 45 8.99 -13.31 -1.75
N GLY A 46 9.14 -13.65 -0.47
CA GLY A 46 10.04 -12.95 0.44
C GLY A 46 11.53 -13.16 0.14
N TYR A 47 12.37 -12.39 0.82
CA TYR A 47 13.83 -12.50 0.74
C TYR A 47 14.47 -13.08 2.01
N GLY A 48 13.72 -13.30 3.09
CA GLY A 48 14.30 -13.69 4.39
C GLY A 48 14.98 -12.51 5.11
N GLY A 49 14.38 -11.32 5.05
CA GLY A 49 14.93 -10.11 5.68
C GLY A 49 15.95 -9.36 4.83
N ALA A 50 16.66 -8.41 5.45
CA ALA A 50 17.66 -7.59 4.78
C ALA A 50 18.88 -8.39 4.30
N GLU A 51 19.32 -9.38 5.08
CA GLU A 51 20.48 -10.22 4.75
C GLU A 51 20.23 -11.08 3.51
N GLY A 52 19.09 -11.77 3.45
CA GLY A 52 18.75 -12.56 2.28
C GLY A 52 18.46 -11.69 1.04
N LEU A 53 17.98 -10.46 1.22
CA LEU A 53 17.90 -9.49 0.11
C LEU A 53 19.28 -9.06 -0.37
N ALA A 54 20.24 -8.84 0.53
CA ALA A 54 21.63 -8.52 0.18
C ALA A 54 22.32 -9.68 -0.55
N GLN A 55 22.09 -10.92 -0.11
CA GLN A 55 22.56 -12.11 -0.82
C GLN A 55 22.01 -12.15 -2.24
N PHE A 56 20.69 -11.97 -2.40
CA PHE A 56 20.04 -11.95 -3.70
C PHE A 56 20.60 -10.85 -4.62
N ILE A 57 20.83 -9.64 -4.09
CA ILE A 57 21.45 -8.52 -4.82
C ILE A 57 22.81 -8.92 -5.39
N ARG A 58 23.67 -9.58 -4.59
CA ARG A 58 25.01 -10.03 -5.02
C ARG A 58 24.91 -11.13 -6.07
N GLU A 59 24.09 -12.16 -5.82
CA GLU A 59 23.93 -13.30 -6.72
C GLU A 59 23.38 -12.91 -8.09
N GLN A 60 22.46 -11.93 -8.12
CA GLN A 60 21.88 -11.45 -9.37
C GLN A 60 22.70 -10.33 -10.03
N GLY A 61 23.74 -9.82 -9.38
CA GLY A 61 24.52 -8.68 -9.89
C GLY A 61 23.63 -7.45 -10.10
N ILE A 62 22.84 -7.09 -9.10
CA ILE A 62 22.00 -5.88 -9.13
C ILE A 62 22.87 -4.64 -8.90
N ASP A 63 22.72 -3.63 -9.75
CA ASP A 63 23.45 -2.36 -9.68
C ASP A 63 22.62 -1.20 -9.11
N LEU A 64 21.30 -1.34 -9.08
CA LEU A 64 20.36 -0.37 -8.50
C LEU A 64 19.17 -1.10 -7.87
N LEU A 65 18.87 -0.78 -6.62
CA LEU A 65 17.60 -1.12 -5.99
C LEU A 65 16.65 0.07 -6.10
N LEU A 66 15.44 -0.16 -6.62
CA LEU A 66 14.36 0.81 -6.65
C LEU A 66 13.18 0.32 -5.81
N ASP A 67 12.93 0.99 -4.68
CA ASP A 67 11.80 0.73 -3.80
C ASP A 67 10.57 1.56 -4.24
N ALA A 68 9.65 0.91 -4.93
CA ALA A 68 8.33 1.45 -5.27
C ALA A 68 7.22 0.64 -4.56
N THR A 69 7.46 0.20 -3.32
CA THR A 69 6.46 -0.51 -2.53
C THR A 69 5.38 0.42 -1.95
N HIS A 70 4.33 -0.15 -1.36
CA HIS A 70 3.25 0.62 -0.74
C HIS A 70 3.80 1.48 0.43
N PRO A 71 3.30 2.71 0.67
CA PRO A 71 3.81 3.58 1.75
C PRO A 71 3.79 2.98 3.17
N TYR A 72 2.97 1.94 3.38
CA TYR A 72 2.89 1.21 4.66
C TYR A 72 3.72 -0.07 4.68
N ALA A 73 4.47 -0.38 3.62
CA ALA A 73 5.35 -1.55 3.53
C ALA A 73 6.73 -1.26 4.16
N ALA A 74 6.74 -0.60 5.32
CA ALA A 74 7.95 -0.06 5.95
C ALA A 74 9.04 -1.11 6.19
N GLN A 75 8.66 -2.35 6.53
CA GLN A 75 9.63 -3.43 6.76
C GLN A 75 10.45 -3.75 5.51
N ILE A 76 9.82 -3.87 4.34
CA ILE A 76 10.56 -4.18 3.10
C ILE A 76 11.34 -2.95 2.62
N SER A 77 10.83 -1.73 2.82
CA SER A 77 11.60 -0.50 2.57
C SER A 77 12.85 -0.39 3.45
N HIS A 78 12.73 -0.73 4.74
CA HIS A 78 13.88 -0.79 5.65
C HIS A 78 14.89 -1.85 5.21
N ASN A 79 14.42 -3.05 4.89
CA ASN A 79 15.27 -4.14 4.41
C ASN A 79 16.00 -3.76 3.12
N ALA A 80 15.31 -3.06 2.20
CA ALA A 80 15.86 -2.57 0.95
C ALA A 80 17.02 -1.59 1.16
N ALA A 81 16.81 -0.56 1.99
CA ALA A 81 17.84 0.42 2.30
C ALA A 81 19.05 -0.24 2.99
N HIS A 82 18.82 -1.16 3.93
CA HIS A 82 19.89 -1.88 4.60
C HIS A 82 20.68 -2.80 3.65
N ALA A 83 19.97 -3.57 2.81
CA ALA A 83 20.60 -4.49 1.86
C ALA A 83 21.42 -3.74 0.80
N ALA A 84 20.90 -2.64 0.26
CA ALA A 84 21.61 -1.81 -0.70
C ALA A 84 22.92 -1.25 -0.12
N ARG A 85 22.89 -0.71 1.11
CA ARG A 85 24.09 -0.27 1.84
C ARG A 85 25.09 -1.40 2.04
N ALA A 86 24.64 -2.59 2.48
CA ALA A 86 25.49 -3.75 2.70
C ALA A 86 26.12 -4.32 1.41
N CYS A 87 25.55 -3.97 0.25
CA CYS A 87 26.05 -4.33 -1.08
C CYS A 87 26.79 -3.18 -1.77
N ALA A 88 26.86 -1.99 -1.15
CA ALA A 88 27.41 -0.78 -1.73
C ALA A 88 26.80 -0.40 -3.09
N ILE A 89 25.49 -0.58 -3.23
CA ILE A 89 24.73 -0.15 -4.42
C ILE A 89 23.74 0.97 -4.05
N PRO A 90 23.41 1.87 -5.00
CA PRO A 90 22.38 2.87 -4.77
C PRO A 90 21.02 2.23 -4.48
N CYS A 91 20.30 2.84 -3.52
CA CYS A 91 18.89 2.61 -3.24
C CYS A 91 18.12 3.88 -3.60
N TRP A 92 17.19 3.76 -4.54
CA TRP A 92 16.24 4.82 -4.88
C TRP A 92 14.85 4.44 -4.40
N ALA A 93 13.99 5.41 -4.16
CA ALA A 93 12.59 5.14 -3.83
C ALA A 93 11.60 6.03 -4.57
N LEU A 94 10.47 5.43 -4.95
CA LEU A 94 9.28 6.17 -5.34
C LEU A 94 8.36 6.31 -4.13
N ARG A 95 8.29 7.52 -3.57
CA ARG A 95 7.47 7.86 -2.40
C ARG A 95 6.34 8.77 -2.83
N ARG A 96 5.20 8.16 -3.14
CA ARG A 96 4.00 8.92 -3.51
C ARG A 96 3.57 9.87 -2.39
N PRO A 97 3.20 11.13 -2.69
CA PRO A 97 2.66 12.06 -1.72
C PRO A 97 1.47 11.50 -0.94
N ALA A 98 1.27 12.02 0.28
CA ALA A 98 0.07 11.75 1.08
C ALA A 98 -1.10 12.56 0.55
N TRP A 99 -2.31 11.99 0.61
CA TRP A 99 -3.52 12.81 0.49
C TRP A 99 -3.51 13.85 1.60
N GLN A 100 -4.03 15.03 1.28
CA GLN A 100 -4.18 16.14 2.21
C GLN A 100 -5.66 16.32 2.54
N PRO A 101 -6.02 16.59 3.81
CA PRO A 101 -7.40 16.90 4.16
C PRO A 101 -7.85 18.18 3.45
N GLN A 102 -9.11 18.19 3.03
CA GLN A 102 -9.77 19.29 2.36
C GLN A 102 -10.86 19.88 3.26
N ALA A 103 -11.40 21.04 2.89
CA ALA A 103 -12.53 21.63 3.61
C ALA A 103 -13.71 20.64 3.68
N GLY A 104 -14.23 20.42 4.88
CA GLY A 104 -15.32 19.47 5.14
C GLY A 104 -14.85 18.05 5.53
N ASP A 105 -13.56 17.75 5.45
CA ASP A 105 -13.02 16.50 5.99
C ASP A 105 -12.96 16.52 7.52
N ASP A 106 -13.42 15.43 8.16
CA ASP A 106 -13.17 15.12 9.59
C ASP A 106 -12.19 13.96 9.67
N TRP A 107 -10.91 14.25 9.44
CA TRP A 107 -9.84 13.26 9.56
C TRP A 107 -9.29 13.27 10.98
N ARG A 108 -9.18 12.08 11.56
CA ARG A 108 -8.63 11.84 12.89
C ARG A 108 -7.50 10.84 12.75
N GLU A 109 -6.28 11.29 12.97
CA GLU A 109 -5.12 10.43 12.88
C GLU A 109 -5.06 9.47 14.07
N VAL A 110 -4.66 8.22 13.80
CA VAL A 110 -4.40 7.20 14.82
C VAL A 110 -3.07 6.52 14.51
N ALA A 111 -2.24 6.29 15.52
CA ALA A 111 -0.88 5.79 15.36
C ALA A 111 -0.84 4.28 15.07
N ASP A 112 -1.73 3.51 15.71
CA ASP A 112 -1.71 2.05 15.65
C ASP A 112 -3.10 1.41 15.85
N TRP A 113 -3.14 0.08 15.89
CA TRP A 113 -4.36 -0.69 16.10
C TRP A 113 -5.02 -0.41 17.46
N ALA A 114 -4.22 -0.25 18.52
CA ALA A 114 -4.76 -0.04 19.86
C ALA A 114 -5.49 1.31 19.94
N GLU A 115 -4.88 2.37 19.41
CA GLU A 115 -5.50 3.69 19.31
C GLU A 115 -6.72 3.68 18.39
N LEU A 116 -6.63 2.98 17.25
CA LEU A 116 -7.76 2.81 16.34
C LEU A 116 -8.98 2.19 17.04
N ILE A 117 -8.80 1.13 17.83
CA ILE A 117 -9.90 0.51 18.58
C ILE A 117 -10.49 1.46 19.63
N GLN A 118 -9.66 2.27 20.31
CA GLN A 118 -10.18 3.29 21.22
C GLN A 118 -11.02 4.35 20.48
N ALA A 119 -10.51 4.84 19.36
CA ALA A 119 -11.20 5.83 18.53
C ALA A 119 -12.50 5.29 17.90
N LEU A 120 -12.61 3.97 17.72
CA LEU A 120 -13.79 3.32 17.16
C LEU A 120 -14.98 3.20 18.12
N LYS A 121 -14.76 3.31 19.45
CA LYS A 121 -15.81 3.12 20.47
C LYS A 121 -17.11 3.90 20.24
N PRO A 122 -17.10 5.16 19.77
CA PRO A 122 -18.33 5.93 19.56
C PRO A 122 -19.16 5.47 18.35
N PHE A 123 -18.59 4.64 17.47
CA PHE A 123 -19.17 4.27 16.19
C PHE A 123 -19.78 2.86 16.23
N ARG A 124 -20.67 2.58 15.29
CA ARG A 124 -21.41 1.31 15.20
C ARG A 124 -21.11 0.55 13.90
N ARG A 125 -20.77 1.24 12.80
CA ARG A 125 -20.70 0.65 11.45
C ARG A 125 -19.44 1.08 10.71
N PRO A 126 -18.25 0.69 11.20
CA PRO A 126 -16.99 1.04 10.56
C PRO A 126 -16.79 0.33 9.22
N LEU A 127 -16.31 1.08 8.22
CA LEU A 127 -15.76 0.55 6.97
C LEU A 127 -14.23 0.52 7.06
N PHE A 128 -13.64 -0.66 7.13
CA PHE A 128 -12.19 -0.82 7.08
C PHE A 128 -11.71 -1.01 5.64
N THR A 129 -10.73 -0.18 5.25
CA THR A 129 -10.06 -0.26 3.94
C THR A 129 -8.58 -0.62 4.09
N LEU A 130 -8.27 -1.42 5.11
CA LEU A 130 -6.91 -1.81 5.50
C LEU A 130 -6.42 -3.13 4.86
N GLY A 131 -7.24 -3.74 4.00
CA GLY A 131 -6.98 -5.05 3.45
C GLY A 131 -7.31 -6.16 4.46
N ARG A 132 -6.37 -7.08 4.66
CA ARG A 132 -6.57 -8.31 5.46
C ARG A 132 -6.25 -8.15 6.94
N GLU A 133 -5.60 -7.05 7.32
CA GLU A 133 -5.17 -6.79 8.69
C GLU A 133 -6.32 -6.93 9.72
N PRO A 134 -7.52 -6.34 9.51
CA PRO A 134 -8.61 -6.46 10.48
C PRO A 134 -9.18 -7.87 10.65
N LEU A 135 -8.91 -8.80 9.72
CA LEU A 135 -9.37 -10.19 9.82
C LEU A 135 -8.79 -10.92 11.03
N GLN A 136 -7.63 -10.47 11.53
CA GLN A 136 -6.99 -11.03 12.71
C GLN A 136 -7.75 -10.66 14.01
N HIS A 137 -8.61 -9.65 13.94
CA HIS A 137 -9.27 -9.02 15.09
C HIS A 137 -10.79 -9.19 15.08
N LEU A 138 -11.34 -10.08 14.25
CA LEU A 138 -12.79 -10.31 14.19
C LEU A 138 -13.41 -10.74 15.53
N HIS A 139 -12.59 -11.31 16.42
CA HIS A 139 -12.97 -11.74 17.75
C HIS A 139 -13.07 -10.56 18.76
N GLU A 140 -12.51 -9.40 18.43
CA GLU A 140 -12.48 -8.19 19.26
C GLU A 140 -13.66 -7.25 18.99
N ILE A 141 -14.54 -7.59 18.02
CA ILE A 141 -15.64 -6.72 17.59
C ILE A 141 -16.65 -6.54 18.73
N PRO A 142 -16.88 -5.29 19.21
CA PRO A 142 -17.86 -5.02 20.25
C PRO A 142 -19.28 -5.49 19.87
N PRO A 143 -20.11 -5.95 20.82
CA PRO A 143 -21.44 -6.50 20.53
C PRO A 143 -22.37 -5.59 19.72
N GLU A 144 -22.26 -4.28 19.94
CA GLU A 144 -22.99 -3.22 19.25
C GLU A 144 -22.52 -2.87 17.83
N GLN A 145 -21.36 -3.38 17.40
CA GLN A 145 -20.70 -2.97 16.16
C GLN A 145 -20.93 -4.00 15.06
N PHE A 146 -21.04 -3.50 13.84
CA PHE A 146 -21.05 -4.30 12.62
C PHE A 146 -19.99 -3.78 11.65
N TRP A 147 -18.92 -4.53 11.48
CA TRP A 147 -17.80 -4.13 10.64
C TRP A 147 -18.06 -4.49 9.18
N THR A 148 -17.66 -3.59 8.28
CA THR A 148 -17.49 -3.91 6.85
C THR A 148 -16.01 -3.83 6.53
N LEU A 149 -15.42 -4.93 6.08
CA LEU A 149 -14.02 -4.99 5.69
C LEU A 149 -13.90 -5.08 4.19
N ARG A 150 -13.04 -4.26 3.57
CA ARG A 150 -12.69 -4.40 2.16
C ARG A 150 -11.26 -4.94 2.01
N ALA A 151 -11.16 -6.10 1.38
CA ALA A 151 -9.90 -6.76 1.03
C ALA A 151 -9.84 -7.06 -0.48
N LEU A 152 -8.69 -7.51 -0.97
CA LEU A 152 -8.50 -7.81 -2.41
C LEU A 152 -9.35 -8.99 -2.89
N ASP A 153 -9.51 -9.98 -2.01
CA ASP A 153 -10.28 -11.21 -2.24
C ASP A 153 -11.31 -11.35 -1.12
N ILE A 154 -12.31 -12.22 -1.32
CA ILE A 154 -13.32 -12.52 -0.31
C ILE A 154 -12.69 -13.43 0.76
N TYR A 155 -12.97 -13.12 2.03
CA TYR A 155 -12.61 -13.96 3.18
C TYR A 155 -13.84 -14.25 4.03
N PRO A 156 -13.83 -15.34 4.82
CA PRO A 156 -14.86 -15.57 5.82
C PRO A 156 -14.88 -14.40 6.84
N GLY A 157 -16.07 -13.83 7.03
CA GLY A 157 -16.37 -12.91 8.12
C GLY A 157 -16.94 -13.65 9.33
N ASN A 158 -17.74 -12.95 10.13
CA ASN A 158 -18.55 -13.53 11.20
C ASN A 158 -19.90 -12.82 11.30
N GLU A 159 -20.73 -13.14 12.29
CA GLU A 159 -22.07 -12.55 12.47
C GLU A 159 -22.07 -11.02 12.58
N ARG A 160 -20.94 -10.41 12.93
CA ARG A 160 -20.75 -8.96 13.12
C ARG A 160 -19.79 -8.35 12.11
N CYS A 161 -19.38 -9.10 11.09
CA CYS A 161 -18.42 -8.63 10.11
C CYS A 161 -18.68 -9.20 8.72
N GLU A 162 -18.93 -8.31 7.76
CA GLU A 162 -18.95 -8.66 6.35
C GLU A 162 -17.60 -8.33 5.70
N VAL A 163 -17.11 -9.23 4.85
CA VAL A 163 -15.89 -9.00 4.06
C VAL A 163 -16.23 -8.89 2.57
N ILE A 164 -15.89 -7.75 1.99
CA ILE A 164 -16.02 -7.45 0.57
C ILE A 164 -14.67 -7.71 -0.10
N GLY A 165 -14.65 -8.64 -1.07
CA GLY A 165 -13.52 -8.83 -1.96
C GLY A 165 -13.65 -7.91 -3.17
N ALA A 166 -12.82 -6.88 -3.25
CA ALA A 166 -12.84 -5.94 -4.36
C ALA A 166 -11.45 -5.36 -4.66
N ARG A 167 -11.22 -5.06 -5.94
CA ARG A 167 -9.96 -4.47 -6.41
C ARG A 167 -10.29 -3.15 -7.12
N GLY A 168 -9.47 -2.14 -6.86
CA GLY A 168 -9.62 -0.85 -7.52
C GLY A 168 -9.23 -0.88 -9.00
N PRO A 169 -9.38 0.25 -9.71
CA PRO A 169 -9.81 1.54 -9.16
C PRO A 169 -11.26 1.53 -8.69
N PHE A 170 -11.54 2.23 -7.58
CA PHE A 170 -12.89 2.39 -7.06
C PHE A 170 -13.51 3.64 -7.67
N HIS A 171 -14.81 3.60 -7.95
CA HIS A 171 -15.55 4.71 -8.53
C HIS A 171 -16.44 5.35 -7.47
N ILE A 172 -16.61 6.68 -7.56
CA ILE A 172 -17.33 7.47 -6.55
C ILE A 172 -18.77 6.98 -6.32
N GLU A 173 -19.52 6.64 -7.39
CA GLU A 173 -20.89 6.12 -7.24
C GLU A 173 -20.93 4.78 -6.50
N GLY A 174 -19.96 3.91 -6.76
CA GLY A 174 -19.84 2.63 -6.05
C GLY A 174 -19.54 2.82 -4.56
N GLU A 175 -18.70 3.81 -4.22
CA GLU A 175 -18.46 4.17 -2.81
C GLU A 175 -19.72 4.77 -2.17
N ARG A 176 -20.47 5.63 -2.88
CA ARG A 176 -21.74 6.19 -2.36
C ARG A 176 -22.75 5.10 -2.05
N GLU A 177 -22.92 4.14 -2.96
CA GLU A 177 -23.79 2.98 -2.74
C GLU A 177 -23.32 2.13 -1.56
N LEU A 178 -22.01 1.89 -1.43
CA LEU A 178 -21.46 1.13 -0.31
C LEU A 178 -21.74 1.80 1.03
N PHE A 179 -21.46 3.10 1.14
CA PHE A 179 -21.73 3.88 2.36
C PHE A 179 -23.21 3.85 2.73
N GLU A 180 -24.11 4.01 1.76
CA GLU A 180 -25.55 3.98 1.97
C GLU A 180 -26.03 2.60 2.43
N ARG A 181 -25.76 1.55 1.64
CA ARG A 181 -26.26 0.20 1.88
C ARG A 181 -25.77 -0.36 3.21
N ARG A 182 -24.53 -0.04 3.59
CA ARG A 182 -23.92 -0.52 4.83
C ARG A 182 -24.10 0.46 5.99
N ARG A 183 -24.69 1.64 5.76
CA ARG A 183 -24.89 2.71 6.74
C ARG A 183 -23.60 3.05 7.47
N ILE A 184 -22.52 3.24 6.71
CA ILE A 184 -21.19 3.48 7.27
C ILE A 184 -21.19 4.79 8.06
N ASP A 185 -20.76 4.72 9.33
CA ASP A 185 -20.70 5.88 10.23
C ASP A 185 -19.26 6.31 10.58
N VAL A 186 -18.27 5.52 10.15
CA VAL A 186 -16.85 5.88 10.20
C VAL A 186 -16.07 5.12 9.13
N LEU A 187 -15.16 5.80 8.44
CA LEU A 187 -14.21 5.18 7.51
C LEU A 187 -12.87 4.97 8.21
N VAL A 188 -12.28 3.78 8.10
CA VAL A 188 -10.91 3.50 8.54
C VAL A 188 -10.02 3.30 7.33
N SER A 189 -8.93 4.06 7.25
CA SER A 189 -8.06 4.03 6.07
C SER A 189 -6.58 4.25 6.34
N LYS A 190 -5.75 3.71 5.44
CA LYS A 190 -4.35 4.10 5.27
C LYS A 190 -4.28 5.29 4.33
N ASN A 191 -3.47 6.29 4.64
CA ASN A 191 -3.21 7.39 3.73
C ASN A 191 -2.28 6.92 2.58
N SER A 192 -2.81 6.18 1.60
CA SER A 192 -1.99 5.61 0.52
C SER A 192 -1.58 6.64 -0.52
N GLY A 193 -2.26 7.80 -0.59
CA GLY A 193 -2.06 8.81 -1.64
C GLY A 193 -2.55 8.39 -3.02
N SER A 194 -3.30 7.28 -3.11
CA SER A 194 -3.66 6.68 -4.39
C SER A 194 -4.99 7.17 -4.94
N THR A 195 -4.97 7.86 -6.08
CA THR A 195 -6.19 8.29 -6.78
C THR A 195 -7.18 7.14 -7.01
N ALA A 196 -6.68 5.93 -7.29
CA ALA A 196 -7.51 4.73 -7.48
C ALA A 196 -8.32 4.30 -6.24
N THR A 197 -7.98 4.79 -5.04
CA THR A 197 -8.69 4.46 -3.78
C THR A 197 -9.19 5.70 -3.04
N GLU A 198 -8.95 6.89 -3.58
CA GLU A 198 -9.36 8.18 -3.01
C GLU A 198 -10.88 8.38 -2.92
N PRO A 199 -11.74 7.87 -3.84
CA PRO A 199 -13.17 8.21 -3.84
C PRO A 199 -13.94 7.92 -2.55
N LYS A 200 -13.47 6.97 -1.72
CA LYS A 200 -14.04 6.73 -0.39
C LYS A 200 -13.93 7.92 0.56
N LEU A 201 -12.87 8.73 0.42
CA LEU A 201 -12.62 9.93 1.21
C LEU A 201 -13.54 11.05 0.74
N GLU A 202 -13.74 11.17 -0.57
CA GLU A 202 -14.72 12.11 -1.15
C GLU A 202 -16.13 11.80 -0.65
N VAL A 203 -16.55 10.53 -0.67
CA VAL A 203 -17.86 10.12 -0.14
C VAL A 203 -17.98 10.33 1.37
N ALA A 204 -16.90 10.09 2.14
CA ALA A 204 -16.90 10.37 3.56
C ALA A 204 -17.13 11.87 3.83
N ARG A 205 -16.45 12.74 3.08
CA ARG A 205 -16.64 14.20 3.12
C ARG A 205 -18.05 14.63 2.76
N GLU A 206 -18.59 14.13 1.66
CA GLU A 206 -19.96 14.43 1.20
C GLU A 206 -21.01 14.10 2.27
N ARG A 207 -20.77 13.05 3.05
CA ARG A 207 -21.69 12.55 4.07
C ARG A 207 -21.39 13.04 5.48
N GLY A 208 -20.33 13.82 5.68
CA GLY A 208 -19.85 14.20 7.01
C GLY A 208 -19.45 13.01 7.89
N VAL A 209 -19.01 11.90 7.28
CA VAL A 209 -18.56 10.70 7.98
C VAL A 209 -17.11 10.89 8.39
N PRO A 210 -16.76 10.72 9.69
CA PRO A 210 -15.38 10.81 10.14
C PRO A 210 -14.48 9.75 9.50
N VAL A 211 -13.21 10.11 9.30
CA VAL A 211 -12.19 9.21 8.76
C VAL A 211 -11.10 9.01 9.80
N LEU A 212 -10.97 7.79 10.31
CA LEU A 212 -9.81 7.37 11.09
C LEU A 212 -8.69 7.02 10.13
N ILE A 213 -7.67 7.88 10.07
CA ILE A 213 -6.51 7.73 9.19
C ILE A 213 -5.37 7.14 10.01
N LEU A 214 -4.90 5.95 9.64
CA LEU A 214 -3.68 5.41 10.22
C LEU A 214 -2.50 6.30 9.84
N GLN A 215 -1.64 6.64 10.79
CA GLN A 215 -0.42 7.40 10.54
C GLN A 215 0.49 6.64 9.57
N ARG A 216 1.13 7.36 8.63
CA ARG A 216 2.14 6.74 7.76
C ARG A 216 3.36 6.37 8.60
N PRO A 217 3.94 5.18 8.42
CA PRO A 217 5.18 4.83 9.10
C PRO A 217 6.33 5.72 8.60
N VAL A 218 7.30 5.96 9.46
CA VAL A 218 8.59 6.54 9.05
C VAL A 218 9.34 5.52 8.20
N LEU A 219 9.70 5.91 6.99
CA LEU A 219 10.47 5.06 6.07
C LEU A 219 11.96 5.34 6.21
N ALA A 220 12.78 4.32 5.93
CA ALA A 220 14.22 4.46 5.95
C ALA A 220 14.69 5.42 4.84
N GLU A 221 15.67 6.26 5.15
CA GLU A 221 16.34 7.12 4.17
C GLU A 221 17.03 6.28 3.09
N VAL A 222 17.03 6.82 1.88
CA VAL A 222 17.60 6.24 0.67
C VAL A 222 18.39 7.31 -0.09
N ASP A 223 19.22 6.91 -1.04
CA ASP A 223 20.12 7.83 -1.76
C ASP A 223 19.38 8.84 -2.64
N ARG A 224 18.17 8.49 -3.10
CA ARG A 224 17.31 9.38 -3.89
C ARG A 224 15.84 9.02 -3.77
N GLU A 225 15.00 10.03 -3.57
CA GLU A 225 13.54 9.89 -3.57
C GLU A 225 12.90 10.62 -4.74
N PHE A 226 11.78 10.06 -5.21
CA PHE A 226 10.95 10.60 -6.27
C PHE A 226 9.50 10.62 -5.83
N GLY A 227 8.73 11.62 -6.27
CA GLY A 227 7.30 11.73 -6.00
C GLY A 227 6.42 11.07 -7.08
N THR A 228 6.95 10.93 -8.31
CA THR A 228 6.18 10.46 -9.46
C THR A 228 6.92 9.42 -10.31
N VAL A 229 6.17 8.63 -11.09
CA VAL A 229 6.72 7.68 -12.06
C VAL A 229 7.58 8.38 -13.10
N ASP A 230 7.15 9.54 -13.60
CA ASP A 230 7.88 10.27 -14.64
C ASP A 230 9.26 10.73 -14.16
N GLU A 231 9.36 11.21 -12.92
CA GLU A 231 10.64 11.57 -12.32
C GLU A 231 11.59 10.37 -12.19
N VAL A 232 11.06 9.20 -11.82
CA VAL A 232 11.83 7.95 -11.76
C VAL A 232 12.34 7.59 -13.16
N LEU A 233 11.46 7.60 -14.18
CA LEU A 233 11.82 7.24 -15.54
C LEU A 233 12.86 8.19 -16.14
N GLN A 234 12.76 9.50 -15.84
CA GLN A 234 13.80 10.47 -16.20
C GLN A 234 15.13 10.14 -15.50
N GLY A 235 15.09 9.84 -14.19
CA GLY A 235 16.26 9.44 -13.43
C GLY A 235 16.95 8.19 -13.98
N LEU A 236 16.18 7.18 -14.41
CA LEU A 236 16.71 5.93 -14.97
C LEU A 236 17.39 6.12 -16.33
N ARG A 237 16.94 7.08 -17.15
CA ARG A 237 17.58 7.38 -18.45
C ARG A 237 19.03 7.84 -18.31
N HIS A 238 19.39 8.46 -17.19
CA HIS A 238 20.77 8.90 -16.93
C HIS A 238 21.70 7.78 -16.43
N LEU A 239 21.17 6.57 -16.22
CA LEU A 239 21.94 5.39 -15.78
C LEU A 239 22.29 4.42 -16.92
N VAL A 240 21.67 4.60 -18.09
CA VAL A 240 21.84 3.76 -19.29
C VAL A 240 22.75 4.45 -20.28
#